data_AF-A0A662USD6-F1
#
_entry.id   AF-A0A662USD6-F1
#
_cell.length_a   1.000
_cell.length_b   1.000
_cell.length_c   1.000
_cell.angle_alpha   90.00
_cell.angle_beta   90.00
_cell.angle_gamma   90.00
#
_symmetry.space_group_name_H-M   'P 1'
#
loop_
_entity.id
_entity.type
_entity.pdbx_description
1 polymer ?
#
loop_
_entity_poly.entity_id
_entity_poly.type
_entity_poly.pdbx_seq_one_letter_code
_entity_poly.pdbx_strand_id
1 'polypeptide(L)'
;MLGNVARWLRILGYDTLYKKDYKDWEILSIAEEEKRVIVTRDHSLHRKAINRGCKSIYLSHDDMAERLAWIAYVVGIRLYVDLEKSRCPICNGDLRKTGKNEVKDRVPDRVYQLYSDFWVCKRCGKVYWLGSHWVKIEDILEKARAMLEEYKTRKYALGGVMSGGTRPSSRDKF
;
A
#
# COMPACT_ATOMS: atom_id res chain seq x y z
N MET A 1 -10.41 -4.66 -8.20
CA MET A 1 -9.52 -5.82 -8.45
C MET A 1 -8.17 -5.59 -7.78
N LEU A 2 -7.53 -6.64 -7.22
CA LEU A 2 -6.26 -6.53 -6.48
C LEU A 2 -5.08 -6.00 -7.30
N GLY A 3 -5.12 -6.13 -8.64
CA GLY A 3 -4.11 -5.53 -9.51
C GLY A 3 -3.97 -4.00 -9.36
N ASN A 4 -5.05 -3.30 -9.00
CA ASN A 4 -4.95 -1.88 -8.69
C ASN A 4 -4.24 -1.64 -7.35
N VAL A 5 -4.54 -2.44 -6.33
CA VAL A 5 -3.82 -2.35 -5.03
C VAL A 5 -2.33 -2.56 -5.24
N ALA A 6 -1.94 -3.54 -6.05
CA ALA A 6 -0.53 -3.77 -6.39
C ALA A 6 0.12 -2.56 -7.07
N ARG A 7 -0.58 -1.89 -8.01
CA ARG A 7 -0.09 -0.65 -8.65
C ARG A 7 0.14 0.46 -7.62
N TRP A 8 -0.79 0.65 -6.69
CA TRP A 8 -0.69 1.67 -5.65
C TRP A 8 0.48 1.42 -4.70
N LEU A 9 0.64 0.19 -4.23
CA LEU A 9 1.76 -0.17 -3.37
C LEU A 9 3.11 0.04 -4.08
N ARG A 10 3.20 -0.26 -5.38
CA ARG A 10 4.38 0.02 -6.21
C ARG A 10 4.66 1.52 -6.35
N ILE A 11 3.63 2.34 -6.59
CA ILE A 11 3.76 3.80 -6.65
C ILE A 11 4.32 4.33 -5.32
N LEU A 12 3.81 3.82 -4.20
CA LEU A 12 4.29 4.15 -2.85
C LEU A 12 5.70 3.62 -2.53
N GLY A 13 6.30 2.85 -3.44
CA GLY A 13 7.68 2.35 -3.33
C GLY A 13 7.82 0.95 -2.73
N TYR A 14 6.71 0.26 -2.44
CA TYR A 14 6.73 -1.08 -1.89
C TYR A 14 6.91 -2.13 -2.98
N ASP A 15 7.89 -3.03 -2.79
CA ASP A 15 8.08 -4.21 -3.63
C ASP A 15 6.83 -5.11 -3.55
N THR A 16 6.06 -5.13 -4.64
CA THR A 16 4.76 -5.81 -4.68
C THR A 16 4.66 -6.72 -5.90
N LEU A 17 4.61 -8.02 -5.68
CA LEU A 17 4.34 -9.02 -6.71
C LEU A 17 2.84 -9.11 -6.98
N TYR A 18 2.48 -9.28 -8.26
CA TYR A 18 1.12 -9.52 -8.68
C TYR A 18 1.12 -10.17 -10.05
N LYS A 19 0.40 -11.30 -10.15
CA LYS A 19 0.00 -11.94 -11.40
C LYS A 19 -1.45 -12.39 -11.25
N LYS A 20 -2.22 -12.33 -12.34
CA LYS A 20 -3.66 -12.67 -12.32
C LYS A 20 -3.88 -14.17 -12.14
N ASP A 21 -2.93 -14.97 -12.58
CA ASP A 21 -2.98 -16.42 -12.74
C ASP A 21 -2.18 -17.19 -11.69
N TYR A 22 -1.63 -16.51 -10.67
CA TYR A 22 -1.00 -17.19 -9.54
C TYR A 22 -1.97 -18.17 -8.89
N LYS A 23 -1.46 -19.38 -8.62
CA LYS A 23 -2.12 -20.37 -7.78
C LYS A 23 -1.88 -20.07 -6.31
N ASP A 24 -2.82 -20.45 -5.46
CA ASP A 24 -2.70 -20.29 -4.00
C ASP A 24 -1.36 -20.79 -3.46
N TRP A 25 -0.91 -21.97 -3.93
CA TRP A 25 0.33 -22.58 -3.45
C TRP A 25 1.57 -21.76 -3.83
N GLU A 26 1.58 -21.13 -5.02
CA GLU A 26 2.68 -20.25 -5.45
C GLU A 26 2.75 -19.01 -4.55
N ILE A 27 1.60 -18.39 -4.28
CA ILE A 27 1.50 -17.20 -3.41
C ILE A 27 2.02 -17.52 -2.00
N LEU A 28 1.60 -18.67 -1.47
CA LEU A 28 2.02 -19.13 -0.14
C LEU A 28 3.52 -19.41 -0.08
N SER A 29 4.08 -20.12 -1.08
CA SER A 29 5.52 -20.44 -1.15
C SER A 29 6.35 -19.15 -1.18
N ILE A 30 6.01 -18.23 -2.08
CA ILE A 30 6.68 -16.94 -2.21
C ILE A 30 6.60 -16.14 -0.90
N ALA A 31 5.44 -16.11 -0.25
CA ALA A 31 5.28 -15.38 1.00
C ALA A 31 6.11 -15.96 2.15
N GLU A 32 6.22 -17.28 2.21
CA GLU A 32 6.98 -17.98 3.25
C GLU A 32 8.50 -17.85 3.06
N GLU A 33 8.97 -18.04 1.82
CA GLU A 33 10.39 -17.96 1.44
C GLU A 33 10.91 -16.53 1.54
N GLU A 34 10.19 -15.57 0.97
CA GLU A 34 10.62 -14.17 0.88
C GLU A 34 10.08 -13.29 2.04
N LYS A 35 9.41 -13.90 3.02
CA LYS A 35 8.80 -13.21 4.19
C LYS A 35 7.87 -12.06 3.80
N ARG A 36 7.10 -12.24 2.72
CA ARG A 36 6.16 -11.23 2.20
C ARG A 36 4.82 -11.26 2.95
N VAL A 37 4.08 -10.15 2.83
CA VAL A 37 2.70 -10.06 3.30
C VAL A 37 1.75 -10.36 2.15
N ILE A 38 0.82 -11.29 2.35
CA ILE A 38 -0.22 -11.61 1.36
C ILE A 38 -1.39 -10.65 1.52
N VAL A 39 -1.72 -9.89 0.47
CA VAL A 39 -2.93 -9.07 0.42
C VAL A 39 -3.96 -9.76 -0.47
N THR A 40 -5.13 -10.12 0.08
CA THR A 40 -6.14 -10.89 -0.65
C THR A 40 -7.58 -10.49 -0.31
N ARG A 41 -8.52 -10.75 -1.24
CA ARG A 41 -9.97 -10.75 -0.98
C ARG A 41 -10.54 -12.17 -0.88
N ASP A 42 -9.70 -13.18 -1.08
CA ASP A 42 -10.09 -14.58 -0.98
C ASP A 42 -9.92 -15.03 0.48
N HIS A 43 -11.04 -15.38 1.11
CA HIS A 43 -11.08 -15.83 2.50
C HIS A 43 -10.37 -17.18 2.70
N SER A 44 -10.45 -18.08 1.72
CA SER A 44 -9.78 -19.39 1.77
C SER A 44 -8.26 -19.22 1.75
N LEU A 45 -7.74 -18.40 0.81
CA LEU A 45 -6.31 -18.10 0.74
C LEU A 45 -5.81 -17.39 2.00
N HIS A 46 -6.58 -16.42 2.51
CA HIS A 46 -6.25 -15.73 3.76
C HIS A 46 -6.12 -16.72 4.93
N ARG A 47 -7.09 -17.61 5.11
CA ARG A 47 -7.06 -18.63 6.17
C ARG A 47 -5.89 -19.59 6.01
N LYS A 48 -5.62 -20.07 4.78
CA LYS A 48 -4.46 -20.94 4.49
C LYS A 48 -3.15 -20.26 4.84
N ALA A 49 -3.00 -18.96 4.53
CA ALA A 49 -1.81 -18.19 4.86
C ALA A 49 -1.59 -18.11 6.38
N ILE A 50 -2.62 -17.76 7.15
CA ILE A 50 -2.53 -17.69 8.60
C ILE A 50 -2.18 -19.05 9.21
N ASN A 51 -2.81 -20.15 8.74
CA ASN A 51 -2.51 -21.50 9.22
C ASN A 51 -1.05 -21.92 8.95
N ARG A 52 -0.40 -21.35 7.93
CA ARG A 52 1.02 -21.57 7.61
C ARG A 52 1.95 -20.55 8.28
N GLY A 53 1.44 -19.71 9.17
CA GLY A 53 2.24 -18.66 9.85
C GLY A 53 2.65 -17.49 8.94
N CYS A 54 2.09 -17.39 7.73
CA CYS A 54 2.34 -16.26 6.85
C CYS A 54 1.57 -15.02 7.33
N LYS A 55 2.16 -13.83 7.14
CA LYS A 55 1.42 -12.57 7.32
C LYS A 55 0.43 -12.41 6.18
N SER A 56 -0.84 -12.16 6.50
CA SER A 56 -1.86 -11.91 5.48
C SER A 56 -2.85 -10.83 5.91
N ILE A 57 -3.27 -10.01 4.95
CA ILE A 57 -4.30 -8.98 5.08
C ILE A 57 -5.48 -9.38 4.19
N TYR A 58 -6.65 -9.54 4.81
CA TYR A 58 -7.92 -9.65 4.10
C TYR A 58 -8.47 -8.26 3.79
N LEU A 59 -8.87 -8.03 2.55
CA LEU A 59 -9.49 -6.78 2.08
C LEU A 59 -11.00 -6.98 1.83
N SER A 60 -11.82 -6.54 2.78
CA SER A 60 -13.28 -6.47 2.63
C SER A 60 -13.71 -5.22 1.83
N HIS A 61 -13.07 -4.08 2.06
CA HIS A 61 -13.42 -2.77 1.52
C HIS A 61 -13.39 -2.71 -0.02
N ASP A 62 -14.22 -1.85 -0.60
CA ASP A 62 -14.29 -1.63 -2.05
C ASP A 62 -13.54 -0.39 -2.52
N ASP A 63 -13.59 0.69 -1.73
CA ASP A 63 -12.88 1.93 -2.02
C ASP A 63 -11.35 1.77 -1.94
N MET A 64 -10.63 2.50 -2.79
CA MET A 64 -9.18 2.39 -2.84
C MET A 64 -8.50 3.08 -1.66
N ALA A 65 -8.97 4.26 -1.25
CA ALA A 65 -8.39 4.98 -0.12
C ALA A 65 -8.55 4.14 1.15
N GLU A 66 -9.73 3.56 1.35
CA GLU A 66 -10.00 2.70 2.50
C GLU A 66 -9.13 1.42 2.50
N ARG A 67 -8.95 0.78 1.33
CA ARG A 67 -8.01 -0.36 1.21
C ARG A 67 -6.59 0.02 1.60
N LEU A 68 -6.09 1.16 1.13
CA LEU A 68 -4.74 1.63 1.45
C LEU A 68 -4.60 1.99 2.93
N ALA A 69 -5.59 2.68 3.49
CA ALA A 69 -5.66 3.00 4.91
C ALA A 69 -5.63 1.73 5.77
N TRP A 70 -6.42 0.72 5.40
CA TRP A 70 -6.46 -0.56 6.11
C TRP A 70 -5.14 -1.32 6.04
N ILE A 71 -4.51 -1.40 4.85
CA ILE A 71 -3.18 -2.01 4.71
C ILE A 71 -2.16 -1.25 5.58
N ALA A 72 -2.14 0.08 5.50
CA ALA A 72 -1.26 0.91 6.32
C ALA A 72 -1.47 0.70 7.81
N TYR A 73 -2.72 0.59 8.26
CA TYR A 73 -3.05 0.32 9.65
C TYR A 73 -2.54 -1.05 10.12
N VAL A 74 -2.69 -2.10 9.30
CA VAL A 74 -2.31 -3.47 9.69
C VAL A 74 -0.80 -3.70 9.66
N VAL A 75 -0.08 -3.15 8.67
CA VAL A 75 1.37 -3.42 8.50
C VAL A 75 2.30 -2.23 8.66
N GLY A 76 1.76 -1.04 8.94
CA GLY A 76 2.57 0.15 9.23
C GLY A 76 3.25 0.78 8.03
N ILE A 77 2.71 0.60 6.81
CA ILE A 77 3.25 1.27 5.62
C ILE A 77 2.90 2.77 5.61
N ARG A 78 3.77 3.58 5.00
CA ARG A 78 3.56 5.01 4.78
C ARG A 78 2.74 5.23 3.51
N LEU A 79 1.82 6.19 3.57
CA LEU A 79 0.94 6.57 2.47
C LEU A 79 1.40 7.88 1.83
N TYR A 80 2.70 7.97 1.54
CA TYR A 80 3.34 9.08 0.84
C TYR A 80 4.17 8.54 -0.30
N VAL A 81 4.13 9.23 -1.45
CA VAL A 81 4.96 8.85 -2.58
C VAL A 81 6.35 9.43 -2.43
N ASP A 82 7.36 8.56 -2.47
CA ASP A 82 8.76 8.92 -2.59
C ASP A 82 9.22 8.54 -4.00
N LEU A 83 9.37 9.53 -4.89
CA LEU A 83 9.66 9.32 -6.31
C LEU A 83 11.03 8.68 -6.58
N GLU A 84 11.93 8.67 -5.59
CA GLU A 84 13.22 7.97 -5.69
C GLU A 84 13.08 6.48 -5.37
N LYS A 85 12.08 6.12 -4.58
CA LYS A 85 11.79 4.73 -4.16
C LYS A 85 10.62 4.10 -4.91
N SER A 86 9.80 4.90 -5.59
CA SER A 86 8.68 4.44 -6.41
C SER A 86 9.12 3.38 -7.40
N ARG A 87 8.28 2.35 -7.55
CA ARG A 87 8.48 1.25 -8.48
C ARG A 87 7.51 1.38 -9.64
N CYS A 88 7.87 0.78 -10.78
CA CYS A 88 7.02 0.71 -11.95
C CYS A 88 5.65 0.09 -11.60
N PRO A 89 4.53 0.83 -11.74
CA PRO A 89 3.21 0.30 -11.41
C PRO A 89 2.85 -0.96 -12.21
N ILE A 90 3.42 -1.10 -13.41
CA ILE A 90 3.14 -2.22 -14.31
C ILE A 90 3.92 -3.48 -13.93
N CYS A 91 5.25 -3.37 -13.77
CA CYS A 91 6.13 -4.54 -13.66
C CYS A 91 6.95 -4.62 -12.36
N ASN A 92 6.75 -3.68 -11.42
CA ASN A 92 7.45 -3.61 -10.13
C ASN A 92 8.96 -3.27 -10.22
N GLY A 93 9.51 -3.07 -11.42
CA GLY A 93 10.92 -2.72 -11.61
C GLY A 93 11.25 -1.29 -11.18
N ASP A 94 12.51 -1.05 -10.87
CA ASP A 94 12.98 0.25 -10.37
C ASP A 94 12.83 1.34 -11.43
N LEU A 95 12.51 2.53 -10.96
CA LEU A 95 12.43 3.74 -11.76
C LEU A 95 13.74 4.50 -11.67
N ARG A 96 14.22 5.02 -12.81
CA ARG A 96 15.35 5.93 -12.86
C ARG A 96 14.87 7.29 -13.32
N LYS A 97 15.17 8.33 -12.56
CA LYS A 97 14.96 9.72 -12.99
C LYS A 97 15.83 10.00 -14.22
N THR A 98 15.25 10.62 -15.24
CA THR A 98 15.94 10.98 -16.47
C THR A 98 15.53 12.36 -16.96
N GLY A 99 16.41 12.96 -17.77
CA GLY A 99 16.18 14.23 -18.43
C GLY A 99 15.39 14.07 -19.73
N LYS A 100 14.89 15.22 -20.19
CA LYS A 100 14.04 15.39 -21.38
C LYS A 100 14.59 14.70 -22.64
N ASN A 101 15.90 14.82 -22.89
CA ASN A 101 16.53 14.27 -24.10
C ASN A 101 16.39 12.75 -24.24
N GLU A 102 16.40 11.99 -23.13
CA GLU A 102 16.35 10.52 -23.16
C GLU A 102 14.94 9.97 -23.47
N VAL A 103 13.92 10.81 -23.30
CA VAL A 103 12.51 10.46 -23.53
C VAL A 103 11.95 11.06 -24.80
N LYS A 104 12.78 11.76 -25.58
CA LYS A 104 12.42 12.26 -26.91
C LYS A 104 11.87 11.10 -27.75
N ASP A 105 10.76 11.34 -28.43
CA ASP A 105 10.05 10.38 -29.28
C ASP A 105 9.47 9.15 -28.53
N ARG A 106 9.57 9.09 -27.19
CA ARG A 106 9.01 8.01 -26.34
C ARG A 106 7.79 8.45 -25.54
N VAL A 107 7.47 9.74 -25.58
CA VAL A 107 6.29 10.35 -24.96
C VAL A 107 5.59 11.23 -26.01
N PRO A 108 4.27 11.50 -25.88
CA PRO A 108 3.57 12.42 -26.77
C PRO A 108 4.21 13.82 -26.77
N ASP A 109 4.23 14.51 -27.91
CA ASP A 109 4.88 15.82 -28.07
C ASP A 109 4.43 16.84 -27.02
N ARG A 110 3.13 16.87 -26.70
CA ARG A 110 2.60 17.75 -25.66
C ARG A 110 3.20 17.47 -24.28
N VAL A 111 3.40 16.19 -23.95
CA VAL A 111 4.04 15.77 -22.68
C VAL A 111 5.51 16.16 -22.71
N TYR A 112 6.20 15.91 -23.82
CA TYR A 112 7.57 16.35 -24.01
C TYR A 112 7.68 17.85 -23.80
N GLN A 113 6.84 18.68 -24.41
CA GLN A 113 6.93 20.13 -24.26
C GLN A 113 6.68 20.60 -22.81
N LEU A 114 5.65 20.07 -22.15
CA LEU A 114 5.17 20.55 -20.85
C LEU A 114 6.00 20.13 -19.63
N TYR A 115 6.69 18.98 -19.69
CA TYR A 115 7.37 18.41 -18.52
C TYR A 115 8.89 18.34 -18.70
N SER A 116 9.63 18.53 -17.60
CA SER A 116 11.10 18.45 -17.52
C SER A 116 11.59 17.15 -16.88
N ASP A 117 10.83 16.65 -15.91
CA ASP A 117 11.20 15.50 -15.09
C ASP A 117 10.48 14.24 -15.54
N PHE A 118 11.27 13.21 -15.85
CA PHE A 118 10.78 11.92 -16.30
C PHE A 118 11.39 10.79 -15.49
N TRP A 119 10.68 9.67 -15.44
CA TRP A 119 11.16 8.43 -14.86
C TRP A 119 10.99 7.30 -15.84
N VAL A 120 12.03 6.51 -16.03
CA VAL A 120 12.02 5.34 -16.92
C VAL A 120 12.19 4.09 -16.09
N CYS A 121 11.30 3.11 -16.30
CA CYS A 121 11.48 1.79 -15.69
C CYS A 121 12.67 1.07 -16.34
N LYS A 122 13.62 0.63 -15.51
CA LYS A 122 14.81 -0.12 -15.97
C LYS A 122 14.49 -1.50 -16.55
N ARG A 123 13.30 -2.05 -16.26
CA ARG A 123 12.88 -3.40 -16.70
C ARG A 123 12.02 -3.39 -17.95
N CYS A 124 10.94 -2.61 -17.98
CA CYS A 124 10.00 -2.60 -19.11
C CYS A 124 10.09 -1.35 -19.99
N GLY A 125 10.97 -0.40 -19.68
CA GLY A 125 11.17 0.82 -20.48
C GLY A 125 10.03 1.83 -20.45
N LYS A 126 8.96 1.59 -19.67
CA LYS A 126 7.83 2.53 -19.55
C LYS A 126 8.30 3.87 -18.96
N VAL A 127 7.83 4.97 -19.57
CA VAL A 127 8.12 6.35 -19.17
C VAL A 127 6.96 6.92 -18.34
N TYR A 128 7.29 7.66 -17.28
CA TYR A 128 6.37 8.31 -16.34
C TYR A 128 6.76 9.78 -16.12
N TRP A 129 5.77 10.60 -15.77
CA TRP A 129 5.91 12.03 -15.44
C TRP A 129 4.77 12.43 -14.48
N LEU A 130 4.93 13.58 -13.79
CA LEU A 130 3.93 14.10 -12.85
C LEU A 130 2.85 14.91 -13.58
N GLY A 131 1.97 14.20 -14.30
CA GLY A 131 0.85 14.80 -15.01
C GLY A 131 -0.43 14.93 -14.17
N SER A 132 -1.58 15.16 -14.82
CA SER A 132 -2.89 15.24 -14.15
C SER A 132 -3.28 14.01 -13.34
N HIS A 133 -2.73 12.83 -13.66
CA HIS A 133 -2.91 11.63 -12.85
C HIS A 133 -2.30 11.80 -11.45
N TRP A 134 -1.22 12.58 -11.31
CA TRP A 134 -0.60 12.83 -10.02
C TRP A 134 -1.56 13.47 -9.01
N VAL A 135 -2.38 14.43 -9.46
CA VAL A 135 -3.40 15.07 -8.61
C VAL A 135 -4.35 14.02 -8.02
N LYS A 136 -4.86 13.11 -8.87
CA LYS A 136 -5.72 12.01 -8.42
C LYS A 136 -5.01 11.05 -7.47
N ILE A 137 -3.69 10.88 -7.63
CA ILE A 137 -2.88 10.06 -6.74
C ILE A 137 -2.90 10.67 -5.33
N GLU A 138 -2.56 11.95 -5.24
CA GLU A 138 -2.54 12.67 -3.97
C GLU A 138 -3.91 12.76 -3.31
N ASP A 139 -4.98 13.03 -4.06
CA ASP A 139 -6.35 13.10 -3.52
C ASP A 139 -6.76 11.78 -2.81
N ILE A 140 -6.41 10.63 -3.40
CA ILE A 140 -6.72 9.32 -2.82
C ILE A 140 -5.83 9.05 -1.61
N LEU A 141 -4.55 9.43 -1.65
CA LEU A 141 -3.65 9.25 -0.51
C LEU A 141 -4.03 10.16 0.66
N GLU A 142 -4.50 11.37 0.40
CA GLU A 142 -5.03 12.27 1.42
C GLU A 142 -6.22 11.65 2.14
N LYS A 143 -7.20 11.15 1.39
CA LYS A 143 -8.34 10.41 1.95
C LYS A 143 -7.89 9.19 2.75
N ALA A 144 -6.94 8.42 2.22
CA ALA A 144 -6.42 7.23 2.89
C ALA A 144 -5.71 7.57 4.20
N ARG A 145 -4.96 8.68 4.25
CA ARG A 145 -4.32 9.17 5.47
C ARG A 145 -5.34 9.60 6.51
N ALA A 146 -6.40 10.32 6.11
CA ALA A 146 -7.48 10.70 7.01
C ALA A 146 -8.16 9.46 7.64
N MET A 147 -8.53 8.48 6.81
CA MET A 147 -9.11 7.21 7.28
C MET A 147 -8.16 6.42 8.20
N LEU A 148 -6.85 6.43 7.91
CA LEU A 148 -5.85 5.79 8.76
C LEU A 148 -5.83 6.40 10.17
N GLU A 149 -5.90 7.72 10.27
CA GLU A 149 -5.97 8.40 11.57
C GLU A 149 -7.27 8.09 12.33
N GLU A 150 -8.40 7.93 11.61
CA GLU A 150 -9.64 7.45 12.22
C GLU A 150 -9.50 6.04 12.80
N TYR A 151 -8.90 5.10 12.06
CA TYR A 151 -8.65 3.74 12.55
C TYR A 151 -7.78 3.72 13.81
N LYS A 152 -6.72 4.53 13.83
CA LYS A 152 -5.86 4.68 15.02
C LYS A 152 -6.66 5.24 16.19
N THR A 153 -7.42 6.31 15.97
CA THR A 153 -8.19 6.99 17.03
C THR A 153 -9.27 6.10 17.63
N ARG A 154 -10.04 5.38 16.82
CA ARG A 154 -11.07 4.43 17.31
C ARG A 154 -10.46 3.32 18.16
N LYS A 155 -9.27 2.83 17.81
CA LYS A 155 -8.54 1.84 18.62
C LYS A 155 -8.17 2.39 20.00
N TYR A 156 -7.69 3.63 20.08
CA TYR A 156 -7.38 4.27 21.37
C TYR A 156 -8.64 4.46 22.23
N ALA A 157 -9.77 4.83 21.61
CA ALA A 157 -11.05 4.94 22.32
C ALA A 157 -11.55 3.58 22.87
N LEU A 158 -11.39 2.50 22.11
CA LEU A 158 -11.77 1.14 22.54
C LEU A 158 -10.77 0.50 23.51
N GLY A 159 -9.49 0.90 23.46
CA GLY A 159 -8.43 0.43 24.37
C GLY A 159 -8.29 1.25 25.66
N GLY A 160 -8.97 2.38 25.79
CA GLY A 160 -8.90 3.31 26.93
C GLY A 160 -9.86 3.02 28.09
N VAL A 161 -10.72 1.99 27.99
CA VAL A 161 -11.65 1.58 29.06
C VAL A 161 -11.07 0.38 29.82
N MET A 162 -9.85 0.50 30.34
CA MET A 162 -9.31 -0.41 31.36
C MET A 162 -8.33 0.32 32.29
N SER A 163 -8.88 1.12 33.19
CA SER A 163 -8.29 1.37 34.50
C SER A 163 -9.44 1.38 35.51
N GLY A 164 -9.80 0.17 35.95
CA GLY A 164 -10.77 -0.08 36.99
C GLY A 164 -10.41 0.68 38.25
N GLY A 165 -11.42 1.37 38.78
CA GLY A 165 -11.33 2.06 40.05
C GLY A 165 -11.14 1.10 41.22
N THR A 166 -10.33 1.53 42.17
CA THR A 166 -10.49 1.15 43.57
C THR A 166 -11.11 2.34 44.30
N ARG A 167 -12.41 2.26 44.60
CA ARG A 167 -12.99 3.05 45.69
C ARG A 167 -12.33 2.56 46.99
N PRO A 168 -11.84 3.45 47.87
CA PRO A 168 -11.49 3.03 49.21
C PRO A 168 -12.78 2.68 49.94
N SER A 169 -12.90 1.42 50.37
CA SER A 169 -13.91 0.99 51.34
C SER A 169 -13.57 1.62 52.68
N SER A 170 -14.42 2.53 53.13
CA SER A 170 -14.54 2.89 54.54
C SER A 170 -15.17 1.74 55.33
N ARG A 171 -14.76 1.60 56.60
CA ARG A 171 -15.12 0.63 57.67
C ARG A 171 -13.97 -0.31 57.98
N ASP A 172 -13.59 -0.59 59.22
CA ASP A 172 -13.89 -0.06 60.55
C ASP A 172 -12.88 -0.75 61.48
N LYS A 173 -12.43 -0.02 62.51
CA LYS A 173 -12.02 -0.47 63.86
C LYS A 173 -11.78 -1.98 64.06
N PHE A 174 -10.54 -2.36 64.38
CA PHE A 174 -10.12 -2.91 65.69
C PHE A 174 -8.59 -2.95 65.76
#